data_AF-A0A929ZKQ0-F1
#
_entry.id   AF-A0A929ZKQ0-F1
#
_cell.length_a   1.000
_cell.length_b   1.000
_cell.length_c   1.000
_cell.angle_alpha   90.00
_cell.angle_beta   90.00
_cell.angle_gamma   90.00
#
_symmetry.space_group_name_H-M   'P 1'
#
loop_
_entity.id
_entity.type
_entity.pdbx_description
1 polymer ?
#
loop_
_entity_poly.entity_id
_entity_poly.type
_entity_poly.pdbx_seq_one_letter_code
_entity_poly.pdbx_strand_id
1 'polypeptide(L)' 'MEKKNSIFGKLYLALILAFFYLPIFYVVFFSFNRSKSLTRFTGFSLRWYENMFSNRSILEAIYYT' A
#
# COMPACT_ATOMS: atom_id res chain seq x y z
N MET A 1 -21.88 34.16 11.46
CA MET A 1 -21.23 32.85 11.40
C MET A 1 -19.86 33.04 10.77
N GLU A 2 -18.81 33.13 11.59
CA GLU A 2 -17.46 33.37 11.07
C GLU A 2 -16.98 32.18 10.24
N LYS A 3 -16.60 32.42 8.97
CA LYS A 3 -15.90 31.45 8.13
C LYS A 3 -14.49 31.25 8.70
N LYS A 4 -14.39 30.46 9.75
CA LYS A 4 -13.11 30.04 10.34
C LYS A 4 -12.34 29.25 9.26
N ASN A 5 -11.24 29.82 8.77
CA ASN A 5 -10.37 29.37 7.68
C ASN A 5 -10.46 27.86 7.32
N SER A 6 -11.42 27.49 6.48
CA SER A 6 -11.69 26.10 6.06
C SER A 6 -10.49 25.42 5.35
N ILE A 7 -9.59 26.22 4.79
CA ILE A 7 -8.40 25.74 4.08
C ILE A 7 -7.45 25.02 5.05
N PHE A 8 -7.26 25.54 6.26
CA PHE A 8 -6.37 24.90 7.24
C PHE A 8 -6.91 23.54 7.69
N GLY A 9 -8.22 23.44 7.93
CA GLY A 9 -8.87 22.17 8.27
C GLY A 9 -8.79 21.14 7.13
N LYS A 10 -8.97 21.58 5.87
CA LYS A 10 -8.82 20.72 4.69
C LYS A 10 -7.38 20.24 4.51
N LEU A 11 -6.40 21.13 4.68
CA LEU A 11 -4.98 20.77 4.61
C LEU A 11 -4.60 19.79 5.72
N TYR A 12 -5.06 20.03 6.95
CA TYR A 12 -4.83 19.13 8.08
C TYR A 12 -5.41 17.73 7.83
N LEU A 13 -6.65 17.65 7.36
CA LEU A 13 -7.28 16.38 6.98
C LEU A 13 -6.50 15.69 5.85
N ALA A 14 -6.09 16.42 4.82
CA ALA A 14 -5.31 15.87 3.72
C ALA A 14 -3.96 15.32 4.18
N LEU A 15 -3.26 16.00 5.10
CA LEU A 15 -2.00 15.54 5.67
C LEU A 15 -2.18 14.27 6.51
N ILE A 16 -3.24 14.19 7.31
CA ILE A 16 -3.57 12.97 8.08
C ILE A 16 -3.83 11.80 7.13
N LEU A 17 -4.67 12.02 6.11
CA LEU A 17 -4.95 10.98 5.11
C LEU A 17 -3.66 10.57 4.39
N ALA A 18 -2.85 11.53 3.93
CA ALA A 18 -1.57 11.23 3.29
C ALA A 18 -0.66 10.40 4.21
N PHE A 19 -0.57 10.74 5.50
CA PHE A 19 0.23 9.99 6.46
C PHE A 19 -0.21 8.52 6.60
N PHE A 20 -1.51 8.24 6.66
CA PHE A 20 -2.01 6.87 6.76
C PHE A 20 -1.90 6.08 5.45
N TYR A 21 -2.18 6.73 4.32
CA TYR A 21 -2.23 6.05 3.03
C TYR A 21 -0.87 5.91 2.35
N LEU A 22 0.11 6.77 2.65
CA LEU A 22 1.44 6.71 2.03
C LEU A 22 2.16 5.39 2.34
N PRO A 23 2.20 4.86 3.58
CA PRO A 23 2.79 3.55 3.86
C PRO A 23 2.07 2.39 3.12
N ILE A 24 0.74 2.43 3.06
CA ILE A 24 -0.06 1.42 2.34
C ILE A 24 0.28 1.47 0.85
N PHE A 25 0.27 2.67 0.26
CA PHE A 25 0.63 2.90 -1.12
C PHE A 25 2.05 2.44 -1.43
N TYR A 26 3.01 2.70 -0.51
CA TYR A 26 4.39 2.26 -0.65
C TYR A 26 4.49 0.74 -0.77
N VAL A 27 3.83 0.01 0.12
CA VAL A 27 3.81 -1.47 0.10
C VAL A 27 3.14 -1.98 -1.16
N VAL A 28 2.00 -1.41 -1.57
CA VAL A 28 1.31 -1.78 -2.81
C VAL A 28 2.17 -1.49 -4.04
N PHE A 29 2.90 -0.37 -4.07
CA PHE A 29 3.78 -0.06 -5.20
C PHE A 29 4.93 -1.06 -5.29
N PHE A 30 5.58 -1.37 -4.17
CA PHE A 30 6.70 -2.31 -4.13
C PHE A 30 6.29 -3.78 -4.23
N SER A 31 5.02 -4.15 -4.01
CA SER A 31 4.53 -5.51 -4.27
C SER A 31 4.55 -5.87 -5.76
N PHE A 32 4.57 -4.86 -6.64
CA PHE A 32 4.79 -5.06 -8.08
C PHE A 32 6.27 -5.08 -8.48
N ASN A 33 7.21 -5.00 -7.54
CA ASN A 33 8.64 -5.01 -7.85
C ASN A 33 9.11 -6.42 -8.25
N ARG A 34 9.82 -6.53 -9.36
CA ARG A 34 10.39 -7.81 -9.84
C ARG A 34 11.39 -8.43 -8.87
N SER A 35 12.12 -7.61 -8.13
CA SER A 35 13.09 -8.06 -7.11
C SER A 35 12.49 -8.05 -5.71
N LYS A 36 13.18 -8.70 -4.76
CA LYS A 36 12.84 -8.66 -3.33
C LYS A 36 13.18 -7.32 -2.65
N SER A 37 13.70 -6.34 -3.38
CA SER A 37 14.08 -5.05 -2.79
C SER A 37 12.84 -4.23 -2.44
N LEU A 38 12.77 -3.76 -1.19
CA LEU A 38 11.74 -2.84 -0.73
C LEU A 38 12.11 -1.37 -0.89
N THR A 39 13.24 -1.07 -1.52
CA THR A 39 13.78 0.30 -1.65
C THR A 39 14.22 0.65 -3.06
N ARG A 40 14.55 -0.34 -3.90
CA ARG A 40 14.93 -0.16 -5.30
C ARG A 40 13.90 -0.79 -6.22
N PHE A 41 13.16 0.02 -6.98
CA PHE A 41 12.22 -0.49 -7.99
C PHE A 41 12.99 -0.99 -9.22
N THR A 42 12.96 -2.32 -9.44
CA THR A 42 13.72 -3.00 -10.51
C THR A 42 12.90 -3.31 -11.76
N GLY A 43 11.61 -2.96 -11.75
CA GLY A 43 10.67 -3.18 -12.83
C GLY A 43 9.39 -3.84 -12.34
N PHE A 44 8.32 -3.69 -13.13
CA PHE A 44 7.00 -4.25 -12.84
C PHE A 44 6.99 -5.78 -13.00
N SER A 45 6.27 -6.48 -12.12
CA SER A 45 6.04 -7.92 -12.14
C SER A 45 4.86 -8.32 -11.26
N LEU A 46 4.12 -9.37 -11.67
CA LEU A 46 3.08 -10.03 -10.86
C LEU A 46 3.58 -11.32 -10.16
N ARG A 47 4.87 -11.62 -10.26
CA ARG A 47 5.48 -12.89 -9.80
C ARG A 47 5.11 -13.24 -8.35
N TRP A 48 5.04 -12.26 -7.45
CA TRP A 48 4.71 -12.53 -6.04
C TRP A 48 3.27 -13.00 -5.85
N TYR A 49 2.35 -12.44 -6.64
CA TYR A 49 0.95 -12.89 -6.67
C TYR A 49 0.84 -14.30 -7.26
N GLU A 50 1.53 -14.57 -8.36
CA GLU A 50 1.60 -15.93 -8.95
C GLU A 50 2.17 -16.96 -7.96
N ASN A 51 3.24 -16.61 -7.24
CA ASN A 51 3.83 -17.47 -6.21
C ASN A 51 2.88 -17.70 -5.03
N MET A 52 2.10 -16.68 -4.65
CA MET A 52 1.09 -16.79 -3.58
C MET A 52 -0.02 -17.75 -3.98
N PHE A 53 -0.60 -17.60 -5.17
CA PHE A 53 -1.68 -18.45 -5.65
C PHE A 53 -1.24 -19.88 -6.02
N SER A 54 0.04 -20.09 -6.32
CA SER A 54 0.60 -21.44 -6.54
C SER A 54 1.00 -22.15 -5.24
N ASN A 55 1.08 -21.44 -4.12
CA ASN A 55 1.46 -22.01 -2.83
C ASN A 55 0.23 -22.41 -2.01
N ARG A 56 -0.06 -23.72 -1.97
CA ARG A 56 -1.19 -24.29 -1.21
C ARG A 56 -1.13 -23.96 0.27
N SER A 57 0.04 -23.98 0.89
CA SER A 57 0.19 -23.67 2.32
C SER A 57 -0.17 -22.22 2.64
N ILE A 58 0.15 -21.27 1.74
CA ILE A 58 -0.26 -19.87 1.90
C ILE A 58 -1.79 -19.74 1.75
N LEU A 59 -2.38 -20.39 0.74
CA LEU A 59 -3.83 -20.34 0.52
C LEU A 59 -4.62 -20.98 1.68
N GLU A 60 -4.14 -22.11 2.20
CA GLU A 60 -4.73 -22.76 3.37
C GLU A 60 -4.66 -21.84 4.61
N ALA A 61 -3.52 -21.18 4.84
CA ALA A 61 -3.39 -20.24 5.94
C ALA A 61 -4.37 -19.06 5.84
N ILE A 62 -4.63 -18.57 4.61
CA ILE A 62 -5.65 -17.53 4.37
C ILE A 62 -7.06 -18.06 4.63
N TYR A 63 -7.35 -19.32 4.30
CA TYR A 63 -8.69 -19.90 4.47
C TYR A 63 -9.06 -20.15 5.93
N TYR A 64 -8.08 -20.54 6.76
CA TYR A 64 -8.31 -20.84 8.18
C TYR A 64 -8.20 -19.63 9.12
N THR A 65 -7.84 -18.44 8.60
CA THR A 65 -7.79 -17.18 9.36
C THR A 65 -9.08 -16.39 9.13
#